data_AF-A0A564UNS2-F1
#
_entry.id   AF-A0A564UNS2-F1
#
_cell.length_a   1.000
_cell.length_b   1.000
_cell.length_c   1.000
_cell.angle_alpha   90.00
_cell.angle_beta   90.00
_cell.angle_gamma   90.00
#
_symmetry.space_group_name_H-M   'P 1'
#
loop_
_entity.id
_entity.type
_entity.pdbx_description
1 polymer ?
#
loop_
_entity_poly.entity_id
_entity_poly.type
_entity_poly.pdbx_seq_one_letter_code
_entity_poly.pdbx_strand_id
1 'polypeptide(L)'
;MYNEVEVKAILIAVHNIENVGLNSKKVLLNSIEWLRCQYEITQDESFLIKAVWHIYAYLELGYPYISGEVEFNRILNCLQLDINTVFPKKGWAYKKVALKKSNINQILGRWHPHFQSMKIEAAILDIIDKVENKKIGSFIYHCGKMLEQKDNKALWEKTFVLRVTEDEAVLQDVNKSKYYIFDEVCR
;
A
#
# COMPACT_ATOMS: atom_id res chain seq x y z
N MET A 1 -5.73 7.62 -19.35
CA MET A 1 -5.21 8.47 -18.25
C MET A 1 -4.04 7.85 -17.54
N TYR A 2 -4.07 6.55 -17.20
CA TYR A 2 -2.87 5.84 -16.77
C TYR A 2 -1.77 5.93 -17.83
N ASN A 3 -0.57 6.36 -17.43
CA ASN A 3 0.63 6.38 -18.25
C ASN A 3 1.71 5.60 -17.49
N GLU A 4 1.99 4.38 -17.94
CA GLU A 4 2.91 3.47 -17.28
C GLU A 4 4.32 4.05 -17.11
N VAL A 5 4.83 4.74 -18.13
CA VAL A 5 6.18 5.32 -18.11
C VAL A 5 6.29 6.38 -17.02
N GLU A 6 5.31 7.29 -16.96
CA GLU A 6 5.28 8.37 -15.96
C GLU A 6 5.09 7.83 -14.55
N VAL A 7 4.18 6.88 -14.36
CA VAL A 7 3.96 6.25 -13.05
C VAL A 7 5.21 5.51 -12.58
N LYS A 8 5.90 4.77 -13.46
CA LYS A 8 7.17 4.11 -13.12
C LYS A 8 8.28 5.11 -12.82
N ALA A 9 8.35 6.24 -13.53
CA ALA A 9 9.31 7.29 -13.22
C ALA A 9 9.09 7.88 -11.81
N ILE A 10 7.82 8.14 -11.44
CA ILE A 10 7.46 8.60 -10.09
C ILE A 10 7.85 7.54 -9.05
N LEU A 11 7.54 6.26 -9.30
CA LEU A 11 7.90 5.14 -8.42
C LEU A 11 9.40 5.03 -8.19
N ILE A 12 10.21 5.20 -9.25
CA ILE A 12 11.67 5.20 -9.15
C ILE A 12 12.16 6.41 -8.35
N ALA A 13 11.59 7.59 -8.57
CA ALA A 13 11.97 8.81 -7.86
C ALA A 13 11.72 8.73 -6.34
N VAL A 14 10.65 8.06 -5.93
CA VAL A 14 10.35 7.86 -4.50
C VAL A 14 10.96 6.58 -3.92
N HIS A 15 11.58 5.73 -4.76
CA HIS A 15 12.25 4.53 -4.31
C HIS A 15 13.46 4.89 -3.44
N ASN A 16 13.61 4.23 -2.29
CA ASN A 16 14.69 4.48 -1.31
C ASN A 16 14.70 5.87 -0.67
N ILE A 17 13.63 6.65 -0.77
CA ILE A 17 13.56 7.97 -0.11
C ILE A 17 13.58 7.84 1.43
N GLU A 18 13.23 6.66 1.95
CA GLU A 18 13.37 6.30 3.36
C GLU A 18 14.84 6.29 3.81
N ASN A 19 15.79 6.02 2.92
CA ASN A 19 17.22 6.01 3.26
C ASN A 19 17.76 7.40 3.62
N VAL A 20 17.05 8.45 3.22
CA VAL A 20 17.35 9.85 3.58
C VAL A 20 16.41 10.38 4.68
N GLY A 21 15.68 9.50 5.36
CA GLY A 21 14.81 9.83 6.49
C GLY A 21 13.44 10.39 6.12
N LEU A 22 13.04 10.31 4.84
CA LEU A 22 11.73 10.77 4.39
C LEU A 22 10.73 9.60 4.28
N ASN A 23 9.45 9.92 4.38
CA ASN A 23 8.38 8.93 4.25
C ASN A 23 7.75 9.04 2.85
N SER A 24 7.91 8.02 2.00
CA SER A 24 7.40 8.04 0.62
C SER A 24 5.88 8.22 0.52
N LYS A 25 5.10 7.69 1.48
CA LYS A 25 3.65 7.93 1.56
C LYS A 25 3.36 9.41 1.72
N LYS A 26 4.00 10.06 2.70
CA LYS A 26 3.80 11.49 3.00
C LYS A 26 4.29 12.37 1.85
N VAL A 27 5.42 12.04 1.24
CA VAL A 27 5.98 12.76 0.09
C VAL A 27 5.02 12.71 -1.10
N LEU A 28 4.44 11.55 -1.40
CA LEU A 28 3.46 11.43 -2.48
C LEU A 28 2.18 12.21 -2.17
N LEU A 29 1.64 12.12 -0.95
CA LEU A 29 0.44 12.89 -0.56
C LEU A 29 0.68 14.40 -0.70
N ASN A 30 1.81 14.89 -0.18
CA ASN A 30 2.18 16.30 -0.30
C ASN A 30 2.35 16.73 -1.76
N SER A 31 2.93 15.86 -2.60
CA SER A 31 3.08 16.14 -4.03
C SER A 31 1.73 16.19 -4.75
N ILE A 32 0.79 15.32 -4.39
CA ILE A 32 -0.56 15.28 -4.97
C ILE A 32 -1.32 16.56 -4.60
N GLU A 33 -1.27 16.95 -3.33
CA GLU A 33 -1.83 18.22 -2.85
C GLU A 33 -1.21 19.42 -3.57
N TRP A 34 0.13 19.45 -3.68
CA TRP A 34 0.81 20.56 -4.35
C TRP A 34 0.37 20.70 -5.81
N LEU A 35 0.25 19.59 -6.54
CA LEU A 35 -0.22 19.60 -7.94
C LEU A 35 -1.66 20.13 -8.04
N ARG A 36 -2.55 19.73 -7.12
CA ARG A 36 -3.92 20.27 -7.07
C ARG A 36 -3.93 21.77 -6.77
N CYS A 37 -3.12 22.25 -5.82
CA CYS A 37 -2.95 23.69 -5.56
C CYS A 37 -2.43 24.44 -6.79
N GLN A 38 -1.48 23.87 -7.56
CA GLN A 38 -1.00 24.50 -8.78
C GLN A 38 -2.08 24.63 -9.84
N TYR A 39 -2.94 23.62 -9.98
CA TYR A 39 -4.12 23.72 -10.83
C TYR A 39 -5.04 24.87 -10.38
N GLU A 40 -5.32 25.01 -9.09
CA GLU A 40 -6.18 26.11 -8.59
C GLU A 40 -5.64 27.50 -8.96
N ILE A 41 -4.31 27.66 -8.95
CA ILE A 41 -3.64 28.92 -9.30
C ILE A 41 -3.61 29.16 -10.82
N THR A 42 -3.26 28.13 -11.58
CA THR A 42 -2.93 28.27 -13.02
C THR A 42 -4.09 27.93 -13.95
N GLN A 43 -5.07 27.18 -13.45
CA GLN A 43 -6.14 26.52 -14.22
C GLN A 43 -5.62 25.57 -15.31
N ASP A 44 -4.37 25.12 -15.22
CA ASP A 44 -3.78 24.15 -16.16
C ASP A 44 -4.09 22.71 -15.72
N GLU A 45 -4.99 22.05 -16.44
CA GLU A 45 -5.40 20.67 -16.18
C GLU A 45 -4.26 19.65 -16.22
N SER A 46 -3.12 19.98 -16.85
CA SER A 46 -1.95 19.09 -16.88
C SER A 46 -1.44 18.75 -15.47
N PHE A 47 -1.59 19.67 -14.51
CA PHE A 47 -1.28 19.42 -13.10
C PHE A 47 -2.19 18.36 -12.48
N LEU A 48 -3.49 18.37 -12.79
CA LEU A 48 -4.43 17.35 -12.31
C LEU A 48 -4.15 15.99 -12.93
N ILE A 49 -3.80 15.95 -14.22
CA ILE A 49 -3.39 14.70 -14.90
C ILE A 49 -2.16 14.11 -14.22
N LYS A 50 -1.14 14.94 -13.94
CA LYS A 50 0.03 14.52 -13.16
C LYS A 50 -0.34 14.06 -11.76
N ALA A 51 -1.25 14.77 -11.08
CA ALA A 51 -1.70 14.38 -9.74
C ALA A 51 -2.30 12.97 -9.75
N VAL A 52 -3.06 12.63 -10.79
CA VAL A 52 -3.58 11.25 -10.95
C VAL A 52 -2.47 10.23 -11.16
N TRP A 53 -1.39 10.53 -11.89
CA TRP A 53 -0.23 9.63 -11.98
C TRP A 53 0.45 9.42 -10.63
N HIS A 54 0.54 10.46 -9.81
CA HIS A 54 1.04 10.34 -8.45
C HIS A 54 0.09 9.50 -7.57
N ILE A 55 -1.23 9.60 -7.76
CA ILE A 55 -2.20 8.70 -7.11
C ILE A 55 -1.97 7.25 -7.55
N TYR A 56 -1.76 6.97 -8.84
CA TYR A 56 -1.42 5.62 -9.30
C TYR A 56 -0.13 5.10 -8.65
N ALA A 57 0.93 5.92 -8.60
CA ALA A 57 2.18 5.53 -7.94
C ALA A 57 1.98 5.25 -6.43
N TYR A 58 1.20 6.09 -5.76
CA TYR A 58 0.81 5.92 -4.36
C TYR A 58 0.10 4.59 -4.13
N LEU A 59 -0.87 4.26 -4.99
CA LEU A 59 -1.59 2.99 -4.92
C LEU A 59 -0.68 1.80 -5.28
N GLU A 60 0.19 1.93 -6.29
CA GLU A 60 1.17 0.91 -6.71
C GLU A 60 2.17 0.54 -5.62
N LEU A 61 2.59 1.51 -4.80
CA LEU A 61 3.41 1.26 -3.61
C LEU A 61 2.63 0.57 -2.49
N GLY A 62 1.31 0.53 -2.62
CA GLY A 62 0.43 -0.17 -1.72
C GLY A 62 -0.18 0.64 -0.62
N TYR A 63 -0.10 1.95 -0.76
CA TYR A 63 -0.75 2.82 0.18
C TYR A 63 -2.25 2.82 -0.08
N PRO A 64 -3.06 2.79 0.99
CA PRO A 64 -4.49 2.65 0.82
C PRO A 64 -5.12 3.95 0.33
N TYR A 65 -6.07 3.85 -0.59
CA TYR A 65 -6.78 5.01 -1.14
C TYR A 65 -7.44 5.86 -0.03
N ILE A 66 -7.99 5.22 1.01
CA ILE A 66 -8.65 5.92 2.14
C ILE A 66 -7.76 6.98 2.80
N SER A 67 -6.46 6.73 2.87
CA SER A 67 -5.51 7.65 3.50
C SER A 67 -5.34 8.97 2.74
N GLY A 68 -5.71 9.03 1.46
CA GLY A 68 -5.70 10.25 0.65
C GLY A 68 -7.06 10.59 0.04
N GLU A 69 -8.13 9.90 0.45
CA GLU A 69 -9.43 9.91 -0.23
C GLU A 69 -9.99 11.32 -0.44
N VAL A 70 -9.93 12.17 0.58
CA VAL A 70 -10.42 13.56 0.50
C VAL A 70 -9.74 14.31 -0.64
N GLU A 71 -8.43 14.19 -0.74
CA GLU A 71 -7.64 14.90 -1.74
C GLU A 71 -7.77 14.27 -3.12
N PHE A 72 -7.79 12.95 -3.19
CA PHE A 72 -7.93 12.21 -4.44
C PHE A 72 -9.30 12.47 -5.08
N ASN A 73 -10.37 12.47 -4.28
CA ASN A 73 -11.72 12.78 -4.76
C ASN A 73 -11.84 14.23 -5.23
N ARG A 74 -11.15 15.19 -4.60
CA ARG A 74 -11.12 16.59 -5.10
C ARG A 74 -10.56 16.66 -6.51
N ILE A 75 -9.41 16.02 -6.76
CA ILE A 75 -8.77 15.97 -8.08
C ILE A 75 -9.69 15.31 -9.11
N LEU A 76 -10.29 14.16 -8.76
CA LEU A 76 -11.20 13.45 -9.65
C LEU A 76 -12.45 14.29 -9.98
N ASN A 77 -13.01 14.98 -8.99
CA ASN A 77 -14.16 15.87 -9.18
C ASN A 77 -13.82 17.04 -10.11
N CYS A 78 -12.64 17.65 -9.98
CA CYS A 78 -12.18 18.70 -10.90
C CYS A 78 -12.10 18.20 -12.34
N LEU A 79 -11.64 16.97 -12.53
CA LEU A 79 -11.56 16.32 -13.86
C LEU A 79 -12.90 15.72 -14.32
N GLN A 80 -13.96 15.77 -13.49
CA GLN A 80 -15.26 15.13 -13.74
C GLN A 80 -15.15 13.62 -14.00
N LEU A 81 -14.24 12.95 -13.28
CA LEU A 81 -13.96 11.53 -13.43
C LEU A 81 -14.51 10.72 -12.25
N ASP A 82 -15.06 9.55 -12.56
CA ASP A 82 -15.44 8.58 -11.54
C ASP A 82 -14.25 7.71 -11.12
N ILE A 83 -14.18 7.43 -9.82
CA ILE A 83 -13.13 6.59 -9.22
C ILE A 83 -13.08 5.20 -9.87
N ASN A 84 -14.20 4.59 -10.23
CA ASN A 84 -14.23 3.25 -10.83
C ASN A 84 -13.78 3.27 -12.29
N THR A 85 -13.89 4.41 -12.97
CA THR A 85 -13.39 4.62 -14.33
C THR A 85 -11.88 4.77 -14.34
N VAL A 86 -11.32 5.55 -13.41
CA VAL A 86 -9.87 5.82 -13.34
C VAL A 86 -9.13 4.67 -12.67
N PHE A 87 -9.67 4.13 -11.58
CA PHE A 87 -9.06 3.08 -10.79
C PHE A 87 -9.96 1.82 -10.81
N PRO A 88 -10.07 1.12 -11.95
CA PRO A 88 -10.92 -0.07 -12.04
C PRO A 88 -10.50 -1.09 -10.99
N LYS A 89 -11.48 -1.56 -10.21
CA LYS A 89 -11.43 -2.30 -8.92
C LYS A 89 -10.50 -3.51 -8.77
N LYS A 90 -9.61 -3.82 -9.71
CA LYS A 90 -8.86 -5.08 -9.73
C LYS A 90 -7.55 -5.08 -8.91
N GLY A 91 -6.96 -3.93 -8.57
CA GLY A 91 -5.66 -3.87 -7.86
C GLY A 91 -5.61 -3.06 -6.57
N TRP A 92 -6.51 -2.08 -6.39
CA TRP A 92 -6.40 -1.05 -5.34
C TRP A 92 -7.45 -1.14 -4.25
N ALA A 93 -8.29 -2.18 -4.30
CA ALA A 93 -9.30 -2.45 -3.30
C ALA A 93 -8.62 -2.89 -1.99
N TYR A 94 -8.26 -1.92 -1.17
CA TYR A 94 -7.90 -2.20 0.21
C TYR A 94 -9.14 -2.81 0.88
N LYS A 95 -8.96 -3.92 1.59
CA LYS A 95 -10.03 -4.49 2.40
C LYS A 95 -9.81 -4.05 3.82
N LYS A 96 -10.79 -3.33 4.38
CA LYS A 96 -10.86 -3.07 5.82
C LYS A 96 -11.18 -4.40 6.51
N VAL A 97 -10.35 -4.80 7.47
CA VAL A 97 -10.42 -6.11 8.10
C VAL A 97 -10.32 -5.96 9.60
N ALA A 98 -11.32 -6.46 10.33
CA ALA A 98 -11.23 -6.53 11.78
C ALA A 98 -10.02 -7.39 12.20
N LEU A 99 -9.24 -6.92 13.17
CA LEU A 99 -8.07 -7.62 13.69
C LEU A 99 -8.49 -8.87 14.48
N LYS A 100 -8.77 -9.97 13.76
CA LYS A 100 -9.19 -11.27 14.30
C LYS A 100 -8.35 -12.37 13.69
N LYS A 101 -8.02 -13.40 14.50
CA LYS A 101 -7.25 -14.58 14.07
C LYS A 101 -7.83 -15.21 12.81
N SER A 102 -9.16 -15.38 12.73
CA SER A 102 -9.84 -15.99 11.58
C SER A 102 -9.65 -15.19 10.29
N ASN A 103 -9.71 -13.85 10.37
CA ASN A 103 -9.56 -12.99 9.21
C ASN A 103 -8.11 -13.01 8.70
N ILE A 104 -7.14 -12.93 9.60
CA ILE A 104 -5.71 -13.00 9.23
C ILE A 104 -5.39 -14.37 8.64
N ASN A 105 -5.89 -15.45 9.24
CA ASN A 105 -5.75 -16.80 8.70
C ASN A 105 -6.34 -16.92 7.29
N GLN A 106 -7.50 -16.30 7.02
CA GLN A 106 -8.09 -16.27 5.69
C GLN A 106 -7.24 -15.49 4.68
N ILE A 107 -6.62 -14.39 5.10
CA ILE A 107 -5.71 -13.58 4.25
C ILE A 107 -4.45 -14.38 3.90
N LEU A 108 -3.78 -14.94 4.90
CA LEU A 108 -2.57 -15.75 4.73
C LEU A 108 -2.88 -17.01 3.90
N GLY A 109 -4.07 -17.58 4.10
CA GLY A 109 -4.59 -18.74 3.40
C GLY A 109 -3.77 -19.99 3.68
N ARG A 110 -3.74 -20.92 2.72
CA ARG A 110 -2.96 -22.16 2.84
C ARG A 110 -1.49 -21.85 3.07
N TRP A 111 -0.92 -22.41 4.13
CA TRP A 111 0.47 -22.22 4.54
C TRP A 111 1.22 -23.55 4.42
N HIS A 112 2.37 -23.51 3.79
CA HIS A 112 3.19 -24.67 3.50
C HIS A 112 4.01 -25.05 4.74
N PRO A 113 3.94 -26.30 5.24
CA PRO A 113 4.51 -26.67 6.53
C PRO A 113 6.03 -26.59 6.61
N HIS A 114 6.74 -26.78 5.48
CA HIS A 114 8.21 -26.89 5.46
C HIS A 114 8.94 -25.66 4.92
N PHE A 115 8.29 -24.81 4.14
CA PHE A 115 8.92 -23.65 3.52
C PHE A 115 8.20 -22.42 4.04
N GLN A 116 8.57 -21.96 5.22
CA GLN A 116 7.90 -20.87 5.92
C GLN A 116 8.87 -20.10 6.80
N SER A 117 8.67 -18.79 6.89
CA SER A 117 9.32 -17.91 7.88
C SER A 117 9.05 -18.35 9.32
N MET A 118 7.80 -18.73 9.59
CA MET A 118 7.33 -19.26 10.86
C MET A 118 6.03 -20.03 10.65
N LYS A 119 5.61 -20.80 11.67
CA LYS A 119 4.33 -21.52 11.66
C LYS A 119 3.18 -20.52 11.49
N ILE A 120 2.14 -20.89 10.74
CA ILE A 120 0.99 -20.01 10.48
C ILE A 120 0.38 -19.42 11.76
N GLU A 121 0.24 -20.23 12.81
CA GLU A 121 -0.34 -19.76 14.07
C GLU A 121 0.56 -18.75 14.77
N ALA A 122 1.88 -18.93 14.70
CA ALA A 122 2.84 -17.94 15.18
C ALA A 122 2.76 -16.65 14.37
N ALA A 123 2.65 -16.73 13.03
CA ALA A 123 2.51 -15.56 12.16
C ALA A 123 1.23 -14.77 12.46
N ILE A 124 0.10 -15.46 12.65
CA ILE A 124 -1.17 -14.81 12.99
C ILE A 124 -1.06 -14.07 14.32
N LEU A 125 -0.52 -14.73 15.36
CA LEU A 125 -0.36 -14.12 16.68
C LEU A 125 0.61 -12.94 16.65
N ASP A 126 1.70 -13.07 15.91
CA ASP A 126 2.73 -12.05 15.78
C ASP A 126 2.23 -10.81 15.01
N ILE A 127 1.40 -10.99 13.98
CA ILE A 127 0.69 -9.88 13.31
C ILE A 127 -0.25 -9.18 14.29
N ILE A 128 -1.07 -9.92 15.04
CA ILE A 128 -1.98 -9.33 16.03
C ILE A 128 -1.20 -8.53 17.07
N ASP A 129 -0.16 -9.13 17.66
CA ASP A 129 0.67 -8.49 18.67
C ASP A 129 1.33 -7.21 18.18
N LYS A 130 1.87 -7.21 16.96
CA LYS A 130 2.52 -6.03 16.37
C LYS A 130 1.53 -4.90 16.10
N VAL A 131 0.31 -5.23 15.68
CA VAL A 131 -0.73 -4.24 15.42
C VAL A 131 -1.33 -3.70 16.73
N GLU A 132 -1.70 -4.57 17.67
CA GLU A 132 -2.28 -4.16 18.96
C GLU A 132 -1.30 -3.32 19.79
N ASN A 133 -0.02 -3.67 19.79
CA ASN A 133 1.00 -2.95 20.55
C ASN A 133 1.69 -1.83 19.75
N LYS A 134 1.16 -1.47 18.56
CA LYS A 134 1.72 -0.42 17.68
C LYS A 134 3.23 -0.52 17.51
N LYS A 135 3.74 -1.73 17.25
CA LYS A 135 5.17 -1.96 17.01
C LYS A 135 5.55 -1.40 15.65
N ILE A 136 5.88 -0.12 15.61
CA ILE A 136 6.21 0.61 14.38
C ILE A 136 7.35 -0.10 13.65
N GLY A 137 7.16 -0.35 12.36
CA GLY A 137 8.14 -1.04 11.54
C GLY A 137 7.55 -1.78 10.35
N SER A 138 8.42 -2.46 9.62
CA SER A 138 8.08 -3.31 8.48
C SER A 138 8.50 -4.74 8.78
N PHE A 139 7.57 -5.68 8.65
CA PHE A 139 7.76 -7.08 9.03
C PHE A 139 7.36 -7.99 7.88
N ILE A 140 8.23 -8.93 7.52
CA ILE A 140 8.05 -9.80 6.36
C ILE A 140 7.66 -11.19 6.84
N TYR A 141 6.58 -11.74 6.27
CA TYR A 141 6.15 -13.11 6.47
C TYR A 141 6.14 -13.81 5.13
N HIS A 142 6.74 -14.99 5.07
CA HIS A 142 6.80 -15.74 3.82
C HIS A 142 6.50 -17.23 4.00
N CYS A 143 6.07 -17.83 2.89
CA CYS A 143 5.69 -19.23 2.77
C CYS A 143 5.80 -19.72 1.31
N GLY A 144 6.04 -21.01 1.13
CA GLY A 144 6.12 -21.67 -0.18
C GLY A 144 7.52 -21.62 -0.77
N LYS A 145 7.65 -21.92 -2.06
CA LYS A 145 8.97 -21.96 -2.71
C LYS A 145 9.55 -20.55 -2.88
N MET A 146 10.86 -20.42 -2.79
CA MET A 146 11.54 -19.20 -3.18
C MET A 146 11.44 -19.05 -4.71
N LEU A 147 10.92 -17.91 -5.16
CA LEU A 147 10.73 -17.58 -6.57
C LEU A 147 11.95 -16.84 -7.13
N GLU A 148 12.49 -15.90 -6.35
CA GLU A 148 13.62 -15.06 -6.76
C GLU A 148 14.45 -14.65 -5.54
N GLN A 149 15.77 -14.51 -5.70
CA GLN A 149 16.67 -13.98 -4.69
C GLN A 149 17.63 -12.99 -5.35
N LYS A 150 17.59 -11.72 -4.89
CA LYS A 150 18.49 -10.65 -5.33
C LYS A 150 18.88 -9.80 -4.14
N ASP A 151 20.15 -9.45 -4.02
CA ASP A 151 20.70 -8.51 -3.02
C ASP A 151 20.17 -8.74 -1.58
N ASN A 152 20.30 -9.98 -1.09
CA ASN A 152 19.81 -10.42 0.22
C ASN A 152 18.29 -10.30 0.46
N LYS A 153 17.50 -10.02 -0.57
CA LYS A 153 16.02 -10.07 -0.53
C LYS A 153 15.53 -11.29 -1.30
N ALA A 154 14.72 -12.10 -0.64
CA ALA A 154 14.11 -13.29 -1.22
C ALA A 154 12.60 -13.07 -1.39
N LEU A 155 12.11 -13.27 -2.62
CA LEU A 155 10.69 -13.32 -2.92
C LEU A 155 10.24 -14.78 -2.90
N TRP A 156 9.23 -15.07 -2.11
CA TRP A 156 8.64 -16.40 -1.96
C TRP A 156 7.25 -16.43 -2.60
N GLU A 157 6.77 -17.62 -2.94
CA GLU A 157 5.45 -17.89 -3.53
C GLU A 157 4.30 -17.21 -2.79
N LYS A 158 4.43 -17.09 -1.46
CA LYS A 158 3.64 -16.20 -0.63
C LYS A 158 4.60 -15.30 0.14
N THR A 159 4.55 -14.01 -0.17
CA THR A 159 5.29 -12.99 0.58
C THR A 159 4.29 -11.94 1.05
N PHE A 160 4.26 -11.71 2.35
CA PHE A 160 3.43 -10.70 2.99
C PHE A 160 4.31 -9.71 3.71
N VAL A 161 3.94 -8.43 3.65
CA VAL A 161 4.63 -7.34 4.36
C VAL A 161 3.61 -6.65 5.24
N LEU A 162 3.82 -6.70 6.55
CA LEU A 162 3.08 -5.90 7.52
C LEU A 162 3.83 -4.60 7.75
N ARG A 163 3.18 -3.47 7.50
CA ARG A 163 3.67 -2.15 7.88
C ARG A 163 2.80 -1.62 9.01
N VAL A 164 3.43 -1.30 10.13
CA VAL A 164 2.78 -0.64 11.26
C VAL A 164 3.36 0.75 11.38
N THR A 165 2.51 1.77 11.34
CA THR A 165 2.85 3.18 11.56
C THR A 165 2.13 3.70 12.79
N GLU A 166 2.30 4.99 13.10
CA GLU A 166 1.56 5.65 14.18
C GLU A 166 0.04 5.67 13.91
N ASP A 167 -0.33 5.79 12.64
CA ASP A 167 -1.71 6.02 12.20
C ASP A 167 -2.45 4.75 11.75
N GLU A 168 -1.73 3.75 11.21
CA GLU A 168 -2.36 2.59 10.60
C GLU A 168 -1.50 1.32 10.64
N ALA A 169 -2.17 0.17 10.46
CA ALA A 169 -1.53 -1.11 10.22
C ALA A 169 -2.04 -1.73 8.91
N VAL A 170 -1.12 -1.98 7.98
CA VAL A 170 -1.44 -2.50 6.64
C VAL A 170 -0.66 -3.78 6.39
N LEU A 171 -1.38 -4.85 6.05
CA LEU A 171 -0.80 -6.10 5.55
C LEU A 171 -0.94 -6.15 4.03
N GLN A 172 0.19 -6.28 3.35
CA GLN A 172 0.28 -6.43 1.90
C GLN A 172 0.52 -7.89 1.54
N ASP A 173 -0.22 -8.45 0.59
CA ASP A 173 0.13 -9.65 -0.18
C ASP A 173 0.91 -9.20 -1.41
N VAL A 174 2.23 -9.37 -1.40
CA VAL A 174 3.16 -8.81 -2.39
C VAL A 174 2.91 -9.38 -3.78
N ASN A 175 2.70 -10.69 -3.89
CA ASN A 175 2.57 -11.35 -5.19
C ASN A 175 1.20 -11.10 -5.84
N LYS A 176 0.17 -10.81 -5.04
CA LYS A 176 -1.18 -10.51 -5.55
C LYS A 176 -1.49 -9.03 -5.58
N SER A 177 -0.56 -8.18 -5.15
CA SER A 177 -0.75 -6.74 -4.98
C SER A 177 -2.05 -6.41 -4.22
N LYS A 178 -2.35 -7.15 -3.14
CA LYS A 178 -3.55 -6.92 -2.31
C LYS A 178 -3.19 -6.30 -0.97
N TYR A 179 -4.04 -5.41 -0.50
CA TYR A 179 -3.82 -4.65 0.73
C TYR A 179 -4.97 -4.86 1.71
N TYR A 180 -4.62 -5.09 2.98
CA TYR A 180 -5.57 -5.30 4.06
C TYR A 180 -5.22 -4.32 5.18
N ILE A 181 -6.13 -3.41 5.50
CA ILE A 181 -5.96 -2.47 6.61
C ILE A 181 -6.66 -3.10 7.81
N PHE A 182 -5.95 -3.17 8.93
CA PHE A 182 -6.54 -3.65 10.16
C PHE A 182 -7.25 -2.53 10.91
N ASP A 183 -8.49 -2.78 11.31
CA ASP A 183 -9.17 -1.93 12.27
C ASP A 183 -8.56 -2.13 13.64
N GLU A 184 -8.08 -1.04 14.24
CA GLU A 184 -7.76 -1.04 15.66
C GLU A 184 -8.98 -1.53 16.41
N VAL A 185 -8.80 -2.55 17.26
CA VAL A 185 -9.85 -2.95 18.19
C VAL A 185 -10.00 -1.76 19.13
N CYS A 186 -11.06 -0.96 18.96
CA CYS A 186 -11.52 -0.04 19.98
C CYS A 186 -11.68 -0.87 21.27
N ARG A 187 -10.77 -0.70 22.22
CA ARG A 187 -10.93 -1.15 23.60
C ARG A 187 -11.50 -0.01 24.41
#